data_AF-A0AAJ8LMX3-F1
#
_entry.id   AF-A0AAJ8LMX3-F1
#
_cell.length_a   1.000
_cell.length_b   1.000
_cell.length_c   1.000
_cell.angle_alpha   90.00
_cell.angle_beta   90.00
_cell.angle_gamma   90.00
#
_symmetry.space_group_name_H-M   'P 1'
#
loop_
_entity.id
_entity.type
_entity.pdbx_description
1 polymer ?
#
loop_
_entity_poly.entity_id
_entity_poly.type
_entity_poly.pdbx_seq_one_letter_code
_entity_poly.pdbx_strand_id
1 'polypeptide(L)'
;MIAPGLARGLFQSLRKEVTPSRVSVRALSTQPLTRPTSRPFRLPYFTPSARSTYFYPSHTFTFPRPISTVTPPPPQIPRSLPYWLYGCSAVVFGIIVIGGLTRLTESGLSIVEWQPLTGVLPPITAAEWDAEWEKYRLSPEGVMTNANIDMHEFKKIFYMDFVIPTIYYLTRYKLPKPLPAKLMLIGLGIGFQGVLGWWMVKSGLSEEIVENNAVPRVSQYRLAAHLTAALALYLGMLSTAIGIQRDAKILRQPSIVQQLSLSSVKRFRGLVHTSGMMVFLTVVTGAFVAGLDAGLVYNEFPYMGEGFVPPTEELFDPRYAKSPTDKWWRNMLENPVTAQFDHRVLIPIKATRRLAALTTAAAVTQVTLGISTLLYLVPIPLAAMHQAGSVVLLTCIMALGGSIRRPSRMLKHLRR
;
A
#
# COMPACT_ATOMS: atom_id res chain seq x y z
N MET A 1 49.12 30.68 -26.96
CA MET A 1 48.63 31.28 -28.23
C MET A 1 47.28 30.67 -28.56
N ILE A 2 46.29 31.47 -29.02
CA ILE A 2 45.13 31.14 -29.88
C ILE A 2 44.28 29.88 -29.52
N ALA A 3 42.95 29.91 -29.38
CA ALA A 3 41.95 30.95 -29.12
C ALA A 3 40.61 30.26 -28.73
N PRO A 4 39.73 30.87 -27.90
CA PRO A 4 38.44 30.28 -27.56
C PRO A 4 37.26 30.90 -28.35
N GLY A 5 36.28 30.09 -28.75
CA GLY A 5 34.95 30.62 -29.11
C GLY A 5 34.12 29.80 -30.10
N LEU A 6 33.08 29.12 -29.61
CA LEU A 6 31.93 28.66 -30.43
C LEU A 6 30.71 28.28 -29.55
N ALA A 7 30.21 29.23 -28.76
CA ALA A 7 29.10 28.97 -27.80
C ALA A 7 28.05 30.10 -27.68
N ARG A 8 27.89 30.96 -28.70
CA ARG A 8 26.90 32.08 -28.66
C ARG A 8 26.02 32.27 -29.91
N GLY A 9 26.17 31.46 -30.97
CA GLY A 9 25.46 31.67 -32.24
C GLY A 9 24.02 31.11 -32.32
N LEU A 10 23.72 29.99 -31.64
CA LEU A 10 22.54 29.18 -31.95
C LEU A 10 21.21 29.59 -31.28
N PHE A 11 21.23 30.46 -30.28
CA PHE A 11 20.00 30.89 -29.56
C PHE A 11 19.40 32.22 -30.05
N GLN A 12 20.00 32.87 -31.05
CA GLN A 12 19.55 34.18 -31.52
C GLN A 12 18.58 34.13 -32.73
N SER A 13 18.45 32.99 -33.41
CA SER A 13 17.63 32.82 -34.64
C SER A 13 16.16 32.41 -34.43
N LEU A 14 15.73 32.12 -33.19
CA LEU A 14 14.35 31.67 -32.88
C LEU A 14 13.50 32.73 -32.17
N ARG A 15 13.86 34.03 -32.30
CA ARG A 15 13.12 35.16 -31.69
C ARG A 15 12.73 36.25 -32.69
N LYS A 16 12.36 35.86 -33.92
CA LYS A 16 11.69 36.72 -34.90
C LYS A 16 10.61 35.91 -35.63
N GLU A 17 9.43 35.78 -35.00
CA GLU A 17 8.10 35.65 -35.64
C GLU A 17 7.02 35.33 -34.58
N VAL A 18 6.61 36.34 -33.81
CA VAL A 18 5.24 36.42 -33.28
C VAL A 18 4.86 37.90 -33.23
N THR A 19 4.06 38.35 -34.19
CA THR A 19 3.39 39.65 -34.16
C THR A 19 2.22 39.59 -33.17
N PRO A 20 2.14 40.48 -32.16
CA PRO A 20 0.97 40.55 -31.30
C PRO A 20 -0.19 41.23 -32.03
N SER A 21 -1.23 40.47 -32.35
CA SER A 21 -2.49 41.04 -32.83
C SER A 21 -3.12 41.91 -31.73
N ARG A 22 -3.50 43.15 -32.07
CA ARG A 22 -4.20 44.06 -31.16
C ARG A 22 -5.64 43.58 -30.95
N VAL A 23 -5.84 42.66 -30.01
CA VAL A 23 -7.18 42.37 -29.45
C VAL A 23 -7.52 43.48 -28.46
N SER A 24 -8.54 44.27 -28.78
CA SER A 24 -9.13 45.25 -27.86
C SER A 24 -9.81 44.54 -26.69
N VAL A 25 -9.12 44.47 -25.54
CA VAL A 25 -9.72 43.98 -24.29
C VAL A 25 -10.49 45.13 -23.66
N ARG A 26 -11.81 45.09 -23.79
CA ARG A 26 -12.74 46.03 -23.15
C ARG A 26 -12.54 45.99 -21.64
N ALA A 27 -12.21 47.13 -21.02
CA ALA A 27 -12.03 47.23 -19.57
C ALA A 27 -13.32 46.84 -18.84
N LEU A 28 -13.30 45.70 -18.13
CA LEU A 28 -14.41 45.27 -17.30
C LEU A 28 -14.37 46.01 -15.96
N SER A 29 -15.46 46.74 -15.69
CA SER A 29 -15.63 47.60 -14.52
C SER A 29 -15.39 46.88 -13.19
N THR A 30 -14.55 47.45 -12.33
CA THR A 30 -14.35 47.00 -10.95
C THR A 30 -15.49 47.50 -10.05
N GLN A 31 -16.68 46.89 -10.14
CA GLN A 31 -17.67 47.00 -9.08
C GLN A 31 -17.39 45.97 -7.96
N PRO A 32 -17.42 46.38 -6.67
CA PRO A 32 -17.28 45.45 -5.57
C PRO A 32 -18.53 44.58 -5.42
N LEU A 33 -18.31 43.27 -5.31
CA LEU A 33 -19.36 42.28 -5.02
C LEU A 33 -20.01 42.58 -3.65
N THR A 34 -21.21 43.17 -3.67
CA THR A 34 -22.02 43.37 -2.47
C THR A 34 -22.55 42.02 -1.98
N ARG A 35 -22.35 41.75 -0.69
CA ARG A 35 -22.83 40.53 -0.03
C ARG A 35 -24.36 40.57 0.04
N PRO A 36 -25.09 39.54 -0.44
CA PRO A 36 -26.55 39.56 -0.40
C PRO A 36 -27.02 39.59 1.06
N THR A 37 -27.75 40.63 1.44
CA THR A 37 -28.39 40.73 2.75
C THR A 37 -29.69 39.94 2.71
N SER A 38 -29.84 38.98 3.63
CA SER A 38 -31.09 38.24 3.81
C SER A 38 -32.16 39.17 4.39
N ARG A 39 -32.90 39.87 3.52
CA ARG A 39 -34.12 40.56 3.94
C ARG A 39 -35.15 39.50 4.34
N PRO A 40 -35.80 39.61 5.52
CA PRO A 40 -36.91 38.74 5.85
C PRO A 40 -38.04 38.95 4.84
N PHE A 41 -38.56 37.85 4.28
CA PHE A 41 -39.71 37.89 3.40
C PHE A 41 -40.93 38.35 4.18
N ARG A 42 -41.33 39.63 4.01
CA ARG A 42 -42.62 40.11 4.51
C ARG A 42 -43.70 39.56 3.60
N LEU A 43 -44.49 38.62 4.13
CA LEU A 43 -45.80 38.30 3.55
C LEU A 43 -46.62 39.60 3.44
N PRO A 44 -47.38 39.80 2.35
CA PRO A 44 -48.25 40.96 2.24
C PRO A 44 -49.27 40.93 3.38
N TYR A 45 -49.40 42.05 4.10
CA TYR A 45 -50.43 42.21 5.11
C TYR A 45 -51.80 42.16 4.43
N PHE A 46 -52.56 41.10 4.68
CA PHE A 46 -53.98 41.06 4.33
C PHE A 46 -54.74 42.00 5.28
N THR A 47 -55.07 43.20 4.81
CA THR A 47 -56.08 44.04 5.46
C THR A 47 -57.46 43.46 5.13
N PRO A 48 -58.26 42.97 6.09
CA PRO A 48 -59.61 42.53 5.81
C PRO A 48 -60.48 43.75 5.47
N SER A 49 -60.95 43.83 4.23
CA SER A 49 -62.00 44.78 3.85
C SER A 49 -63.29 44.43 4.59
N ALA A 50 -63.89 45.40 5.27
CA ALA A 50 -65.09 45.22 6.10
C ALA A 50 -66.40 44.95 5.30
N ARG A 51 -66.30 44.60 4.01
CA ARG A 51 -67.41 44.12 3.17
C ARG A 51 -66.96 42.92 2.34
N SER A 52 -67.03 41.73 2.94
CA SER A 52 -66.95 40.46 2.20
C SER A 52 -67.74 39.38 2.94
N THR A 53 -69.00 39.18 2.53
CA THR A 53 -69.82 38.05 3.00
C THR A 53 -69.45 36.79 2.21
N TYR A 54 -68.28 36.23 2.51
CA TYR A 54 -67.92 34.88 2.07
C TYR A 54 -67.70 33.98 3.28
N PHE A 55 -68.44 32.88 3.30
CA PHE A 55 -68.37 31.84 4.33
C PHE A 55 -67.01 31.14 4.23
N TYR A 56 -66.14 31.31 5.24
CA TYR A 56 -64.93 30.51 5.36
C TYR A 56 -65.23 29.31 6.27
N PRO A 57 -65.14 28.05 5.78
CA PRO A 57 -65.25 26.90 6.64
C PRO A 57 -64.08 26.88 7.63
N SER A 58 -64.40 26.69 8.91
CA SER A 58 -63.43 26.62 10.01
C SER A 58 -62.67 25.29 10.02
N HIS A 59 -61.90 25.04 8.95
CA HIS A 59 -60.88 24.00 8.95
C HIS A 59 -59.81 24.37 9.98
N THR A 60 -59.98 23.83 11.19
CA THR A 60 -58.97 23.89 12.25
C THR A 60 -57.73 23.18 11.73
N PHE A 61 -56.77 23.95 11.21
CA PHE A 61 -55.52 23.43 10.67
C PHE A 61 -54.69 22.86 11.81
N THR A 62 -54.94 21.58 12.09
CA THR A 62 -54.16 20.83 13.06
C THR A 62 -52.80 20.61 12.43
N PHE A 63 -51.82 21.43 12.82
CA PHE A 63 -50.44 21.24 12.38
C PHE A 63 -50.06 19.79 12.63
N PRO A 64 -49.61 19.04 11.60
CA PRO A 64 -49.14 17.68 11.82
C PRO A 64 -48.04 17.76 12.87
N ARG A 65 -48.16 16.96 13.96
CA ARG A 65 -47.14 16.89 15.00
C ARG A 65 -45.79 16.78 14.29
N PRO A 66 -44.78 17.62 14.63
CA PRO A 66 -43.49 17.53 13.98
C PRO A 66 -43.00 16.10 14.16
N ILE A 67 -42.89 15.37 13.04
CA ILE A 67 -42.32 14.03 13.04
C ILE A 67 -40.96 14.20 13.67
N SER A 68 -40.80 13.65 14.87
CA SER A 68 -39.53 13.67 15.57
C SER A 68 -38.59 12.87 14.69
N THR A 69 -37.81 13.58 13.87
CA THR A 69 -36.81 13.00 13.00
C THR A 69 -35.74 12.45 13.93
N VAL A 70 -35.90 11.17 14.29
CA VAL A 70 -34.93 10.38 15.04
C VAL A 70 -33.66 10.39 14.22
N THR A 71 -32.83 11.40 14.48
CA THR A 71 -31.64 11.66 13.71
C THR A 71 -30.73 10.46 13.97
N PRO A 72 -30.38 9.69 12.93
CA PRO A 72 -29.65 8.44 13.14
C PRO A 72 -28.36 8.76 13.89
N PRO A 73 -27.97 7.95 14.89
CA PRO A 73 -26.83 8.25 15.73
C PRO A 73 -25.59 8.48 14.86
N PRO A 74 -24.79 9.52 15.17
CA PRO A 74 -23.67 9.93 14.32
C PRO A 74 -22.70 8.76 14.12
N PRO A 75 -22.02 8.66 12.97
CA PRO A 75 -21.17 7.52 12.68
C PRO A 75 -19.96 7.49 13.63
N GLN A 76 -19.84 6.42 14.41
CA GLN A 76 -18.81 6.28 15.44
C GLN A 76 -17.65 5.40 14.95
N ILE A 77 -16.44 5.75 15.35
CA ILE A 77 -15.25 4.92 15.16
C ILE A 77 -14.78 4.47 16.56
N PRO A 78 -14.80 3.17 16.89
CA PRO A 78 -14.32 2.69 18.18
C PRO A 78 -12.81 2.90 18.29
N ARG A 79 -12.33 3.21 19.50
CA ARG A 79 -10.89 3.44 19.76
C ARG A 79 -10.04 2.20 19.47
N SER A 80 -10.61 0.99 19.58
CA SER A 80 -9.94 -0.28 19.30
C SER A 80 -9.57 -0.46 17.83
N LEU A 81 -10.37 0.02 16.89
CA LEU A 81 -10.18 -0.22 15.45
C LEU A 81 -8.80 0.19 14.90
N PRO A 82 -8.27 1.43 15.15
CA PRO A 82 -6.93 1.78 14.70
C PRO A 82 -5.81 0.99 15.41
N TYR A 83 -5.98 0.56 16.66
CA TYR A 83 -5.00 -0.28 17.34
C TYR A 83 -5.01 -1.72 16.84
N TRP A 84 -6.19 -2.28 16.57
CA TRP A 84 -6.35 -3.58 15.92
C TRP A 84 -5.69 -3.59 14.53
N LEU A 85 -5.92 -2.55 13.71
CA LEU A 85 -5.24 -2.39 12.43
C LEU A 85 -3.71 -2.28 12.56
N TYR A 86 -3.19 -1.65 13.61
CA TYR A 86 -1.74 -1.68 13.88
C TYR A 86 -1.25 -3.08 14.30
N GLY A 87 -2.03 -3.81 15.10
CA GLY A 87 -1.74 -5.21 15.44
C GLY A 87 -1.67 -6.08 14.18
N CYS A 88 -2.66 -6.00 13.30
CA CYS A 88 -2.65 -6.71 12.01
C CYS A 88 -1.48 -6.29 11.11
N SER A 89 -1.12 -5.00 11.07
CA SER A 89 0.10 -4.54 10.39
C SER A 89 1.35 -5.17 11.00
N ALA A 90 1.48 -5.22 12.33
CA ALA A 90 2.64 -5.81 13.00
C ALA A 90 2.74 -7.34 12.75
N VAL A 91 1.60 -8.05 12.72
CA VAL A 91 1.54 -9.47 12.35
C VAL A 91 2.00 -9.67 10.90
N VAL A 92 1.49 -8.88 9.94
CA VAL A 92 1.94 -8.96 8.54
C VAL A 92 3.41 -8.58 8.36
N PHE A 93 3.93 -7.63 9.14
CA PHE A 93 5.38 -7.37 9.19
C PHE A 93 6.17 -8.62 9.64
N GLY A 94 5.72 -9.29 10.70
CA GLY A 94 6.31 -10.55 11.16
C GLY A 94 6.27 -11.65 10.10
N ILE A 95 5.12 -11.83 9.45
CA ILE A 95 4.95 -12.79 8.34
C ILE A 95 5.88 -12.47 7.17
N ILE A 96 6.06 -11.20 6.80
CA ILE A 96 7.00 -10.80 5.74
C ILE A 96 8.44 -11.17 6.12
N VAL A 97 8.86 -10.98 7.38
CA VAL A 97 10.21 -11.34 7.83
C VAL A 97 10.41 -12.86 7.88
N ILE A 98 9.43 -13.59 8.42
CA ILE A 98 9.46 -15.06 8.49
C ILE A 98 9.45 -15.67 7.08
N GLY A 99 8.62 -15.15 6.16
CA GLY A 99 8.60 -15.58 4.75
C GLY A 99 9.90 -15.29 3.99
N GLY A 100 10.64 -14.23 4.39
CA GLY A 100 12.01 -14.01 3.91
C GLY A 100 12.96 -15.09 4.41
N LEU A 101 12.92 -15.41 5.71
CA LEU A 101 13.74 -16.47 6.30
C LEU A 101 13.46 -17.85 5.69
N THR A 102 12.20 -18.23 5.48
CA THR A 102 11.85 -19.54 4.89
C THR A 102 12.20 -19.64 3.40
N ARG A 103 12.32 -18.53 2.67
CA ARG A 103 12.92 -18.52 1.32
C ARG A 103 14.44 -18.64 1.39
N LEU A 104 15.11 -17.90 2.27
CA LEU A 104 16.58 -17.89 2.43
C LEU A 104 17.14 -19.20 2.99
N THR A 105 16.34 -19.96 3.75
CA THR A 105 16.69 -21.30 4.27
C THR A 105 16.12 -22.43 3.39
N GLU A 106 15.47 -22.08 2.27
CA GLU A 106 14.78 -22.97 1.33
C GLU A 106 13.69 -23.90 1.94
N SER A 107 13.40 -23.76 3.23
CA SER A 107 12.42 -24.57 3.96
C SER A 107 10.97 -24.29 3.55
N GLY A 108 10.70 -23.25 2.76
CA GLY A 108 9.35 -22.93 2.27
C GLY A 108 8.72 -23.99 1.35
N LEU A 109 9.53 -24.91 0.79
CA LEU A 109 9.06 -26.00 -0.07
C LEU A 109 8.80 -27.32 0.67
N SER A 110 9.09 -27.42 1.97
CA SER A 110 8.85 -28.65 2.75
C SER A 110 7.37 -28.86 3.12
N ILE A 111 6.48 -27.92 2.79
CA ILE A 111 5.02 -28.08 2.80
C ILE A 111 4.58 -28.18 1.34
N VAL A 112 4.52 -29.41 0.84
CA VAL A 112 4.24 -29.72 -0.57
C VAL A 112 2.75 -29.72 -0.92
N GLU A 113 1.86 -29.89 0.07
CA GLU A 113 0.41 -29.93 -0.14
C GLU A 113 -0.29 -28.73 0.50
N TRP A 114 -0.76 -27.78 -0.32
CA TRP A 114 -1.72 -26.76 0.09
C TRP A 114 -2.78 -26.58 -1.00
N GLN A 115 -4.06 -26.79 -0.65
CA GLN A 115 -5.17 -26.62 -1.58
C GLN A 115 -6.05 -25.41 -1.18
N PRO A 116 -6.09 -24.30 -1.95
CA PRO A 116 -6.76 -23.06 -1.54
C PRO A 116 -8.27 -23.15 -1.40
N LEU A 117 -8.92 -24.01 -2.18
CA LEU A 117 -10.38 -24.10 -2.21
C LEU A 117 -10.88 -25.12 -1.21
N THR A 118 -10.23 -26.29 -1.14
CA THR A 118 -10.58 -27.44 -0.29
C THR A 118 -9.92 -27.42 1.10
N GLY A 119 -8.81 -26.69 1.28
CA GLY A 119 -8.11 -26.52 2.55
C GLY A 119 -8.39 -25.21 3.30
N VAL A 120 -9.15 -24.29 2.69
CA VAL A 120 -9.62 -23.04 3.35
C VAL A 120 -11.11 -23.07 3.61
N LEU A 121 -11.91 -23.69 2.73
CA LEU A 121 -13.26 -24.08 3.10
C LEU A 121 -13.15 -25.29 4.04
N PRO A 122 -13.76 -25.25 5.25
CA PRO A 122 -13.86 -26.45 6.06
C PRO A 122 -14.61 -27.53 5.27
N PRO A 123 -14.11 -28.79 5.27
CA PRO A 123 -14.84 -29.93 4.74
C PRO A 123 -16.32 -29.93 5.13
N ILE A 124 -17.20 -30.26 4.17
CA ILE A 124 -18.65 -30.12 4.36
C ILE A 124 -19.24 -31.47 4.77
N THR A 125 -18.70 -32.56 4.24
CA THR A 125 -19.11 -33.94 4.55
C THR A 125 -18.18 -34.58 5.59
N ALA A 126 -18.68 -35.62 6.27
CA ALA A 126 -17.85 -36.40 7.20
C ALA A 126 -16.67 -37.08 6.49
N ALA A 127 -16.88 -37.64 5.29
CA ALA A 127 -15.85 -38.31 4.53
C ALA A 127 -14.69 -37.37 4.11
N GLU A 128 -14.99 -36.12 3.77
CA GLU A 128 -13.94 -35.11 3.51
C GLU A 128 -13.19 -34.72 4.79
N TRP A 129 -13.87 -34.64 5.95
CA TRP A 129 -13.21 -34.42 7.24
C TRP A 129 -12.26 -35.55 7.61
N ASP A 130 -12.69 -36.80 7.44
CA ASP A 130 -11.87 -37.98 7.74
C ASP A 130 -10.65 -38.07 6.81
N ALA A 131 -10.82 -37.71 5.52
CA ALA A 131 -9.73 -37.68 4.54
C ALA A 131 -8.67 -36.60 4.85
N GLU A 132 -9.08 -35.37 5.22
CA GLU A 132 -8.14 -34.33 5.62
C GLU A 132 -7.50 -34.61 7.00
N TRP A 133 -8.23 -35.29 7.89
CA TRP A 133 -7.70 -35.70 9.20
C TRP A 133 -6.58 -36.74 9.09
N GLU A 134 -6.72 -37.75 8.23
CA GLU A 134 -5.63 -38.72 8.01
C GLU A 134 -4.40 -38.06 7.39
N LYS A 135 -4.56 -37.16 6.40
CA LYS A 135 -3.43 -36.36 5.88
C LYS A 135 -2.75 -35.55 6.98
N TYR A 136 -3.53 -34.91 7.85
CA TYR A 136 -2.99 -34.12 8.95
C TYR A 136 -2.20 -34.98 9.94
N ARG A 137 -2.73 -36.14 10.34
CA ARG A 137 -2.04 -37.10 11.22
C ARG A 137 -0.71 -37.60 10.65
N LEU A 138 -0.61 -37.72 9.33
CA LEU A 138 0.61 -38.11 8.62
C LEU A 138 1.58 -36.93 8.38
N SER A 139 1.13 -35.69 8.55
CA SER A 139 1.98 -34.51 8.40
C SER A 139 3.03 -34.40 9.52
N PRO A 140 4.20 -33.79 9.27
CA PRO A 140 5.20 -33.56 10.33
C PRO A 140 4.64 -32.79 11.53
N GLU A 141 3.70 -31.87 11.32
CA GLU A 141 3.06 -31.11 12.40
C GLU A 141 2.08 -31.96 13.23
N GLY A 142 1.33 -32.85 12.58
CA GLY A 142 0.49 -33.85 13.26
C GLY A 142 1.31 -34.86 14.05
N VAL A 143 2.44 -35.32 13.52
CA VAL A 143 3.33 -36.30 14.19
C VAL A 143 4.15 -35.66 15.34
N MET A 144 4.68 -34.45 15.14
CA MET A 144 5.66 -33.86 16.07
C MET A 144 5.06 -32.87 17.08
N THR A 145 4.02 -32.14 16.69
CA THR A 145 3.48 -31.02 17.49
C THR A 145 2.10 -31.33 18.06
N ASN A 146 1.24 -32.00 17.27
CA ASN A 146 -0.18 -32.15 17.57
C ASN A 146 -0.64 -33.63 17.64
N ALA A 147 0.26 -34.53 18.04
CA ALA A 147 0.04 -35.99 18.02
C ALA A 147 -1.17 -36.49 18.84
N ASN A 148 -1.67 -35.68 19.78
CA ASN A 148 -2.73 -36.04 20.71
C ASN A 148 -4.04 -35.26 20.51
N ILE A 149 -4.16 -34.41 19.47
CA ILE A 149 -5.40 -33.66 19.25
C ILE A 149 -6.50 -34.57 18.70
N ASP A 150 -7.77 -34.26 18.99
CA ASP A 150 -8.91 -34.99 18.42
C ASP A 150 -9.46 -34.33 17.14
N MET A 151 -10.38 -35.01 16.44
CA MET A 151 -11.07 -34.49 15.24
C MET A 151 -11.81 -33.15 15.50
N HIS A 152 -12.29 -32.90 16.71
CA HIS A 152 -12.96 -31.65 17.07
C HIS A 152 -11.97 -30.51 17.32
N GLU A 153 -10.77 -30.81 17.85
CA GLU A 153 -9.66 -29.86 17.94
C GLU A 153 -9.05 -29.57 16.58
N PHE A 154 -8.86 -30.58 15.73
CA PHE A 154 -8.47 -30.42 14.32
C PHE A 154 -9.44 -29.50 13.56
N LYS A 155 -10.76 -29.69 13.74
CA LYS A 155 -11.78 -28.80 13.17
C LYS A 155 -11.57 -27.33 13.56
N LYS A 156 -11.11 -27.03 14.79
CA LYS A 156 -10.82 -25.63 15.21
C LYS A 156 -9.65 -25.01 14.43
N ILE A 157 -8.70 -25.80 13.93
CA ILE A 157 -7.56 -25.32 13.12
C ILE A 157 -8.07 -24.74 11.79
N PHE A 158 -9.08 -25.35 11.17
CA PHE A 158 -9.72 -24.83 9.95
C PHE A 158 -10.48 -23.51 10.18
N TYR A 159 -11.03 -23.29 11.37
CA TYR A 159 -11.81 -22.07 11.70
C TYR A 159 -10.96 -20.87 12.16
N MET A 160 -9.69 -20.77 11.71
CA MET A 160 -8.76 -19.68 12.06
C MET A 160 -9.03 -18.39 11.25
N ASP A 161 -10.21 -17.82 11.46
CA ASP A 161 -10.82 -16.90 10.51
C ASP A 161 -10.45 -15.43 10.79
N PHE A 162 -9.36 -14.95 10.18
CA PHE A 162 -8.93 -13.54 10.22
C PHE A 162 -9.98 -12.55 9.68
N VAL A 163 -11.06 -13.05 9.05
CA VAL A 163 -12.20 -12.27 8.57
C VAL A 163 -13.15 -11.87 9.72
N ILE A 164 -13.23 -12.65 10.80
CA ILE A 164 -14.16 -12.41 11.93
C ILE A 164 -14.06 -10.99 12.51
N PRO A 165 -12.87 -10.43 12.84
CA PRO A 165 -12.79 -9.07 13.38
C PRO A 165 -13.23 -8.01 12.37
N THR A 166 -13.03 -8.25 11.07
CA THR A 166 -13.48 -7.35 10.00
C THR A 166 -15.01 -7.33 9.94
N ILE A 167 -15.66 -8.50 9.93
CA ILE A 167 -17.12 -8.63 9.96
C ILE A 167 -17.68 -8.02 11.25
N TYR A 168 -17.05 -8.27 12.40
CA TYR A 168 -17.42 -7.67 13.68
C TYR A 168 -17.43 -6.13 13.60
N TYR A 169 -16.36 -5.49 13.10
CA TYR A 169 -16.32 -4.03 13.01
C TYR A 169 -17.35 -3.46 12.01
N LEU A 170 -17.62 -4.17 10.90
CA LEU A 170 -18.58 -3.76 9.88
C LEU A 170 -20.04 -3.89 10.34
N THR A 171 -20.36 -4.93 11.12
CA THR A 171 -21.72 -5.22 11.60
C THR A 171 -22.05 -4.47 12.91
N ARG A 172 -21.08 -4.39 13.84
CA ARG A 172 -21.30 -3.81 15.18
C ARG A 172 -21.36 -2.28 15.18
N TYR A 173 -20.68 -1.61 14.25
CA TYR A 173 -20.50 -0.15 14.25
C TYR A 173 -20.96 0.50 12.94
N LYS A 174 -21.69 1.62 13.06
CA LYS A 174 -22.03 2.49 11.92
C LYS A 174 -20.81 3.33 11.50
N LEU A 175 -19.83 2.69 10.87
CA LEU A 175 -18.58 3.34 10.46
C LEU A 175 -18.78 4.40 9.37
N PRO A 176 -18.13 5.57 9.45
CA PRO A 176 -18.26 6.64 8.46
C PRO A 176 -17.64 6.25 7.10
N LYS A 177 -18.34 6.53 6.00
CA LYS A 177 -17.81 6.34 4.64
C LYS A 177 -16.53 7.20 4.46
N PRO A 178 -15.41 6.65 3.93
CA PRO A 178 -15.28 5.40 3.17
C PRO A 178 -14.74 4.19 3.98
N LEU A 179 -14.77 4.23 5.31
CA LEU A 179 -14.08 3.24 6.15
C LEU A 179 -14.54 1.78 5.92
N PRO A 180 -15.85 1.45 5.75
CA PRO A 180 -16.28 0.10 5.41
C PRO A 180 -15.60 -0.49 4.17
N ALA A 181 -15.54 0.26 3.07
CA ALA A 181 -14.94 -0.18 1.82
C ALA A 181 -13.44 -0.46 1.95
N LYS A 182 -12.73 0.27 2.82
CA LYS A 182 -11.33 0.00 3.14
C LYS A 182 -11.15 -1.31 3.91
N LEU A 183 -12.01 -1.57 4.89
CA LEU A 183 -11.96 -2.81 5.68
C LEU A 183 -12.28 -4.03 4.80
N MET A 184 -13.27 -3.91 3.91
CA MET A 184 -13.55 -4.95 2.90
C MET A 184 -12.36 -5.17 1.96
N LEU A 185 -11.71 -4.10 1.46
CA LEU A 185 -10.53 -4.23 0.60
C LEU A 185 -9.35 -4.88 1.34
N ILE A 186 -9.16 -4.61 2.63
CA ILE A 186 -8.17 -5.27 3.48
C ILE A 186 -8.50 -6.77 3.62
N GLY A 187 -9.75 -7.13 3.92
CA GLY A 187 -10.20 -8.52 4.01
C GLY A 187 -10.02 -9.30 2.69
N LEU A 188 -10.42 -8.71 1.56
CA LEU A 188 -10.18 -9.27 0.24
C LEU A 188 -8.68 -9.40 -0.08
N GLY A 189 -7.86 -8.44 0.37
CA GLY A 189 -6.41 -8.48 0.24
C GLY A 189 -5.76 -9.64 1.02
N ILE A 190 -6.30 -10.00 2.19
CA ILE A 190 -5.86 -11.18 2.96
C ILE A 190 -6.19 -12.46 2.18
N GLY A 191 -7.41 -12.61 1.67
CA GLY A 191 -7.77 -13.77 0.83
C GLY A 191 -6.91 -13.87 -0.44
N PHE A 192 -6.66 -12.75 -1.11
CA PHE A 192 -5.80 -12.68 -2.29
C PHE A 192 -4.33 -13.04 -1.98
N GLN A 193 -3.84 -12.74 -0.78
CA GLN A 193 -2.53 -13.19 -0.34
C GLN A 193 -2.43 -14.71 -0.24
N GLY A 194 -3.46 -15.39 0.30
CA GLY A 194 -3.52 -16.86 0.29
C GLY A 194 -3.49 -17.44 -1.12
N VAL A 195 -4.28 -16.87 -2.05
CA VAL A 195 -4.28 -17.28 -3.47
C VAL A 195 -2.90 -17.09 -4.13
N LEU A 196 -2.22 -15.97 -3.89
CA LEU A 196 -0.87 -15.76 -4.40
C LEU A 196 0.16 -16.70 -3.76
N GLY A 197 0.05 -16.98 -2.46
CA GLY A 197 0.95 -17.90 -1.75
C GLY A 197 0.88 -19.32 -2.31
N TRP A 198 -0.32 -19.82 -2.58
CA TRP A 198 -0.50 -21.07 -3.30
C TRP A 198 0.06 -21.05 -4.71
N TRP A 199 -0.28 -20.02 -5.49
CA TRP A 199 0.19 -19.90 -6.87
C TRP A 199 1.72 -19.91 -6.91
N MET A 200 2.37 -19.32 -5.90
CA MET A 200 3.81 -19.41 -5.67
C MET A 200 4.25 -20.86 -5.39
N VAL A 201 3.69 -21.56 -4.41
CA VAL A 201 4.08 -22.94 -4.02
C VAL A 201 3.78 -24.00 -5.09
N LYS A 202 2.52 -24.12 -5.54
CA LYS A 202 2.09 -25.12 -6.56
C LYS A 202 3.00 -25.10 -7.79
N SER A 203 3.50 -23.92 -8.13
CA SER A 203 4.27 -23.68 -9.34
C SER A 203 5.79 -23.91 -9.22
N GLY A 204 6.30 -24.14 -8.00
CA GLY A 204 7.65 -24.68 -7.79
C GLY A 204 7.69 -26.20 -7.86
N LEU A 205 6.51 -26.85 -7.91
CA LEU A 205 6.30 -28.30 -7.90
C LEU A 205 5.68 -28.79 -9.23
N SER A 206 5.84 -28.04 -10.33
CA SER A 206 5.32 -28.46 -11.64
C SER A 206 6.05 -29.71 -12.14
N GLU A 207 5.30 -30.64 -12.72
CA GLU A 207 5.78 -31.94 -13.22
C GLU A 207 7.04 -31.81 -14.09
N GLU A 208 7.09 -30.82 -14.99
CA GLU A 208 8.26 -30.49 -15.84
C GLU A 208 9.58 -30.25 -15.06
N ILE A 209 9.53 -29.77 -13.81
CA ILE A 209 10.73 -29.59 -12.96
C ILE A 209 11.17 -30.93 -12.35
N VAL A 210 10.20 -31.75 -11.95
CA VAL A 210 10.41 -33.07 -11.34
C VAL A 210 10.94 -34.05 -12.38
N GLU A 211 10.37 -34.08 -13.59
CA GLU A 211 10.81 -34.91 -14.72
C GLU A 211 12.24 -34.57 -15.16
N ASN A 212 12.64 -33.29 -15.10
CA ASN A 212 13.98 -32.84 -15.51
C ASN A 212 15.03 -32.90 -14.37
N ASN A 213 14.70 -33.44 -13.18
CA ASN A 213 15.57 -33.43 -11.98
C ASN A 213 16.14 -32.03 -11.64
N ALA A 214 15.41 -30.96 -11.99
CA ALA A 214 15.84 -29.60 -11.72
C ALA A 214 15.48 -29.21 -10.27
N VAL A 215 16.32 -28.40 -9.62
CA VAL A 215 16.06 -27.91 -8.26
C VAL A 215 14.71 -27.17 -8.23
N PRO A 216 13.73 -27.59 -7.41
CA PRO A 216 12.45 -26.91 -7.25
C PRO A 216 12.65 -25.46 -6.83
N ARG A 217 12.35 -24.52 -7.73
CA ARG A 217 12.55 -23.08 -7.50
C ARG A 217 11.27 -22.31 -7.79
N VAL A 218 10.88 -21.49 -6.82
CA VAL A 218 9.80 -20.53 -6.96
C VAL A 218 10.26 -19.42 -7.92
N SER A 219 9.50 -19.20 -9.00
CA SER A 219 9.79 -18.10 -9.92
C SER A 219 9.81 -16.74 -9.22
N GLN A 220 10.84 -15.96 -9.50
CA GLN A 220 11.06 -14.60 -9.04
C GLN A 220 9.86 -13.67 -9.28
N TYR A 221 9.11 -13.88 -10.37
CA TYR A 221 7.86 -13.16 -10.65
C TYR A 221 6.77 -13.41 -9.60
N ARG A 222 6.66 -14.65 -9.11
CA ARG A 222 5.65 -15.05 -8.13
C ARG A 222 6.03 -14.57 -6.73
N LEU A 223 7.32 -14.69 -6.39
CA LEU A 223 7.90 -14.11 -5.17
C LEU A 223 7.69 -12.59 -5.11
N ALA A 224 8.02 -11.87 -6.19
CA ALA A 224 7.83 -10.43 -6.29
C ALA A 224 6.35 -10.04 -6.22
N ALA A 225 5.45 -10.75 -6.91
CA ALA A 225 4.01 -10.51 -6.85
C ALA A 225 3.44 -10.72 -5.44
N HIS A 226 3.83 -11.81 -4.77
CA HIS A 226 3.40 -12.14 -3.41
C HIS A 226 3.86 -11.07 -2.41
N LEU A 227 5.15 -10.70 -2.43
CA LEU A 227 5.71 -9.63 -1.58
C LEU A 227 5.07 -8.26 -1.88
N THR A 228 4.87 -7.91 -3.15
CA THR A 228 4.23 -6.64 -3.55
C THR A 228 2.83 -6.52 -2.94
N ALA A 229 2.03 -7.59 -3.01
CA ALA A 229 0.70 -7.62 -2.44
C ALA A 229 0.72 -7.66 -0.89
N ALA A 230 1.70 -8.32 -0.27
CA ALA A 230 1.92 -8.28 1.18
C ALA A 230 2.21 -6.86 1.67
N LEU A 231 3.11 -6.15 1.00
CA LEU A 231 3.46 -4.75 1.27
C LEU A 231 2.26 -3.82 1.03
N ALA A 232 1.49 -4.03 -0.04
CA ALA A 232 0.29 -3.24 -0.32
C ALA A 232 -0.78 -3.42 0.77
N LEU A 233 -0.99 -4.65 1.24
CA LEU A 233 -1.89 -4.97 2.35
C LEU A 233 -1.41 -4.34 3.67
N TYR A 234 -0.13 -4.51 4.00
CA TYR A 234 0.54 -3.89 5.15
C TYR A 234 0.34 -2.36 5.17
N LEU A 235 0.69 -1.68 4.07
CA LEU A 235 0.54 -0.23 3.92
C LEU A 235 -0.93 0.20 3.90
N GLY A 236 -1.84 -0.63 3.39
CA GLY A 236 -3.29 -0.41 3.41
C GLY A 236 -3.86 -0.35 4.83
N MET A 237 -3.49 -1.31 5.68
CA MET A 237 -3.85 -1.35 7.10
C MET A 237 -3.20 -0.19 7.87
N LEU A 238 -1.88 -0.02 7.76
CA LEU A 238 -1.11 0.99 8.47
C LEU A 238 -1.58 2.41 8.14
N SER A 239 -1.76 2.72 6.84
CA SER A 239 -2.23 4.04 6.40
C SER A 239 -3.70 4.32 6.77
N THR A 240 -4.51 3.28 6.98
CA THR A 240 -5.88 3.41 7.47
C THR A 240 -5.93 3.68 8.96
N ALA A 241 -5.14 2.96 9.77
CA ALA A 241 -4.98 3.23 11.20
C ALA A 241 -4.46 4.65 11.48
N ILE A 242 -3.37 5.06 10.80
CA ILE A 242 -2.81 6.42 10.84
C ILE A 242 -3.87 7.45 10.41
N GLY A 243 -4.62 7.17 9.34
CA GLY A 243 -5.66 8.05 8.82
C GLY A 243 -6.77 8.33 9.84
N ILE A 244 -7.26 7.29 10.53
CA ILE A 244 -8.27 7.41 11.58
C ILE A 244 -7.77 8.31 12.71
N GLN A 245 -6.57 8.04 13.23
CA GLN A 245 -6.01 8.84 14.33
C GLN A 245 -5.71 10.29 13.92
N ARG A 246 -5.25 10.51 12.68
CA ARG A 246 -4.95 11.86 12.19
C ARG A 246 -6.21 12.71 12.05
N ASP A 247 -7.29 12.14 11.51
CA ASP A 247 -8.60 12.80 11.43
C ASP A 247 -9.14 13.10 12.84
N ALA A 248 -9.05 12.15 13.78
CA ALA A 248 -9.45 12.37 15.18
C ALA A 248 -8.65 13.51 15.87
N LYS A 249 -7.34 13.61 15.60
CA LYS A 249 -6.51 14.73 16.09
C LYS A 249 -6.90 16.07 15.44
N ILE A 250 -7.22 16.08 14.15
CA ILE A 250 -7.66 17.28 13.42
C ILE A 250 -9.04 17.77 13.90
N LEU A 251 -9.96 16.87 14.29
CA LEU A 251 -11.23 17.25 14.91
C LEU A 251 -11.02 17.99 16.24
N ARG A 252 -10.08 17.52 17.07
CA ARG A 252 -9.72 18.17 18.35
C ARG A 252 -8.95 19.48 18.18
N GLN A 253 -8.17 19.61 17.10
CA GLN A 253 -7.30 20.77 16.85
C GLN A 253 -7.43 21.26 15.39
N PRO A 254 -8.49 22.04 15.07
CA PRO A 254 -8.76 22.49 13.69
C PRO A 254 -7.66 23.39 13.09
N SER A 255 -6.89 24.10 13.93
CA SER A 255 -5.77 24.97 13.51
C SER A 255 -4.69 24.23 12.70
N ILE A 256 -4.55 22.91 12.90
CA ILE A 256 -3.67 22.03 12.12
C ILE A 256 -3.96 22.15 10.61
N VAL A 257 -5.23 22.35 10.21
CA VAL A 257 -5.62 22.41 8.78
C VAL A 257 -4.96 23.60 8.08
N GLN A 258 -4.77 24.73 8.78
CA GLN A 258 -4.09 25.90 8.23
C GLN A 258 -2.60 25.62 7.99
N GLN A 259 -1.92 24.97 8.95
CA GLN A 259 -0.52 24.54 8.80
C GLN A 259 -0.33 23.56 7.63
N LEU A 260 -1.26 22.62 7.44
CA LEU A 260 -1.27 21.67 6.32
C LEU A 260 -1.55 22.31 4.94
N SER A 261 -1.99 23.57 4.92
CA SER A 261 -2.26 24.33 3.69
C SER A 261 -1.03 25.07 3.13
N LEU A 262 0.04 25.19 3.93
CA LEU A 262 1.28 25.88 3.55
C LEU A 262 1.95 25.23 2.33
N SER A 263 2.49 26.05 1.42
CA SER A 263 3.10 25.57 0.16
C SER A 263 4.36 24.74 0.38
N SER A 264 5.15 25.03 1.43
CA SER A 264 6.27 24.19 1.86
C SER A 264 5.83 22.77 2.23
N VAL A 265 4.77 22.64 3.05
CA VAL A 265 4.19 21.35 3.45
C VAL A 265 3.58 20.61 2.25
N LYS A 266 3.00 21.33 1.27
CA LYS A 266 2.52 20.72 0.01
C LYS A 266 3.67 20.08 -0.78
N ARG A 267 4.80 20.79 -0.97
CA ARG A 267 6.00 20.28 -1.67
C ARG A 267 6.62 19.11 -0.90
N PHE A 268 6.86 19.26 0.40
CA PHE A 268 7.44 18.23 1.24
C PHE A 268 6.62 16.94 1.26
N ARG A 269 5.28 17.04 1.30
CA ARG A 269 4.39 15.88 1.14
C ARG A 269 4.51 15.21 -0.24
N GLY A 270 4.78 15.98 -1.29
CA GLY A 270 5.13 15.44 -2.60
C GLY A 270 6.40 14.58 -2.53
N LEU A 271 7.50 15.14 -1.99
CA LEU A 271 8.75 14.40 -1.77
C LEU A 271 8.51 13.12 -0.96
N VAL A 272 7.81 13.19 0.17
CA VAL A 272 7.54 12.01 1.03
C VAL A 272 6.76 10.92 0.28
N HIS A 273 5.83 11.27 -0.61
CA HIS A 273 5.14 10.29 -1.46
C HIS A 273 6.05 9.72 -2.55
N THR A 274 6.86 10.55 -3.22
CA THR A 274 7.81 10.10 -4.25
C THR A 274 8.89 9.20 -3.66
N SER A 275 9.52 9.58 -2.54
CA SER A 275 10.49 8.76 -1.82
C SER A 275 9.87 7.46 -1.31
N GLY A 276 8.62 7.48 -0.84
CA GLY A 276 7.90 6.27 -0.42
C GLY A 276 7.60 5.31 -1.57
N MET A 277 7.23 5.84 -2.74
CA MET A 277 7.09 5.04 -3.96
C MET A 277 8.43 4.46 -4.41
N MET A 278 9.51 5.26 -4.36
CA MET A 278 10.83 4.79 -4.77
C MET A 278 11.32 3.66 -3.85
N VAL A 279 11.23 3.80 -2.52
CA VAL A 279 11.54 2.71 -1.59
C VAL A 279 10.67 1.48 -1.84
N PHE A 280 9.36 1.65 -2.06
CA PHE A 280 8.47 0.53 -2.36
C PHE A 280 8.93 -0.25 -3.60
N LEU A 281 9.30 0.47 -4.68
CA LEU A 281 9.87 -0.14 -5.88
C LEU A 281 11.22 -0.81 -5.60
N THR A 282 12.11 -0.22 -4.79
CA THR A 282 13.37 -0.86 -4.36
C THR A 282 13.12 -2.17 -3.61
N VAL A 283 12.10 -2.24 -2.74
CA VAL A 283 11.76 -3.52 -2.06
C VAL A 283 11.26 -4.56 -3.06
N VAL A 284 10.47 -4.14 -4.07
CA VAL A 284 10.00 -5.04 -5.13
C VAL A 284 11.15 -5.53 -6.01
N THR A 285 12.12 -4.68 -6.41
CA THR A 285 13.31 -5.15 -7.14
C THR A 285 14.18 -6.07 -6.30
N GLY A 286 14.22 -5.89 -4.98
CA GLY A 286 14.88 -6.81 -4.04
C GLY A 286 14.32 -8.23 -4.08
N ALA A 287 13.03 -8.41 -4.38
CA ALA A 287 12.44 -9.74 -4.56
C ALA A 287 12.90 -10.42 -5.86
N PHE A 288 13.22 -9.66 -6.91
CA PHE A 288 13.86 -10.22 -8.11
C PHE A 288 15.31 -10.62 -7.81
N VAL A 289 16.06 -9.79 -7.07
CA VAL A 289 17.43 -10.11 -6.64
C VAL A 289 17.47 -11.40 -5.80
N ALA A 290 16.55 -11.56 -4.84
CA ALA A 290 16.46 -12.77 -4.01
C ALA A 290 15.80 -13.98 -4.71
N GLY A 291 15.07 -13.76 -5.80
CA GLY A 291 14.47 -14.83 -6.61
C GLY A 291 15.40 -15.38 -7.71
N LEU A 292 16.39 -14.58 -8.12
CA LEU A 292 17.42 -14.94 -9.12
C LEU A 292 18.77 -15.30 -8.48
N ASP A 293 18.84 -15.35 -7.14
CA ASP A 293 20.07 -15.47 -6.33
C ASP A 293 21.16 -14.44 -6.70
N ALA A 294 20.72 -13.30 -7.28
CA ALA A 294 21.57 -12.28 -7.88
C ALA A 294 22.42 -11.49 -6.87
N GLY A 295 22.20 -11.70 -5.56
CA GLY A 295 23.05 -11.17 -4.50
C GLY A 295 24.48 -11.76 -4.49
N LEU A 296 24.72 -12.86 -5.22
CA LEU A 296 26.00 -13.59 -5.31
C LEU A 296 26.76 -13.36 -6.64
N VAL A 297 26.33 -12.38 -7.45
CA VAL A 297 26.89 -12.17 -8.81
C VAL A 297 28.08 -11.22 -8.78
N TYR A 298 27.83 -9.96 -8.41
CA TYR A 298 28.89 -9.00 -8.03
C TYR A 298 28.82 -8.77 -6.54
N ASN A 299 29.95 -8.87 -5.83
CA ASN A 299 29.99 -8.75 -4.37
C ASN A 299 30.82 -7.57 -3.86
N GLU A 300 31.17 -6.65 -4.77
CA GLU A 300 31.86 -5.39 -4.52
C GLU A 300 30.87 -4.21 -4.44
N PHE A 301 31.27 -3.13 -3.78
CA PHE A 301 30.54 -1.85 -3.79
C PHE A 301 31.54 -0.69 -3.67
N PRO A 302 31.38 0.45 -4.38
CA PRO A 302 30.27 0.79 -5.29
C PRO A 302 30.38 0.22 -6.72
N TYR A 303 31.50 -0.44 -7.04
CA TYR A 303 31.76 -1.05 -8.34
C TYR A 303 30.99 -2.37 -8.54
N MET A 304 30.91 -2.82 -9.79
CA MET A 304 30.48 -4.13 -10.25
C MET A 304 31.53 -4.58 -11.27
N GLY A 305 32.53 -5.34 -10.81
CA GLY A 305 33.74 -5.62 -11.58
C GLY A 305 34.58 -4.35 -11.79
N GLU A 306 35.11 -4.17 -12.99
CA GLU A 306 36.01 -3.07 -13.36
C GLU A 306 35.35 -1.66 -13.39
N GLY A 307 34.03 -1.56 -13.25
CA GLY A 307 33.29 -0.31 -13.43
C GLY A 307 32.13 -0.11 -12.45
N PHE A 308 31.51 1.09 -12.45
CA PHE A 308 30.28 1.35 -11.69
C PHE A 308 29.02 0.74 -12.31
N VAL A 309 29.13 0.31 -13.57
CA VAL A 309 28.07 -0.28 -14.39
C VAL A 309 28.68 -1.51 -15.05
N PRO A 310 28.04 -2.69 -14.99
CA PRO A 310 28.53 -3.88 -15.68
C PRO A 310 28.60 -3.67 -17.20
N PRO A 311 29.38 -4.50 -17.93
CA PRO A 311 29.41 -4.47 -19.39
C PRO A 311 28.01 -4.56 -20.02
N THR A 312 27.76 -3.80 -21.08
CA THR A 312 26.48 -3.79 -21.80
C THR A 312 26.07 -5.18 -22.30
N GLU A 313 27.07 -6.03 -22.59
CA GLU A 313 26.91 -7.42 -23.00
C GLU A 313 26.30 -8.29 -21.89
N GLU A 314 26.68 -8.04 -20.63
CA GLU A 314 26.09 -8.69 -19.47
C GLU A 314 24.73 -8.09 -19.09
N LEU A 315 24.54 -6.77 -19.22
CA LEU A 315 23.26 -6.11 -18.90
C LEU A 315 22.14 -6.46 -19.89
N PHE A 316 22.49 -6.76 -21.15
CA PHE A 316 21.56 -7.03 -22.24
C PHE A 316 21.95 -8.30 -22.99
N ASP A 317 22.23 -9.35 -22.25
CA ASP A 317 22.60 -10.66 -22.76
C ASP A 317 21.44 -11.27 -23.57
N PRO A 318 21.67 -11.70 -24.84
CA PRO A 318 20.66 -12.36 -25.66
C PRO A 318 20.10 -13.67 -25.07
N ARG A 319 20.82 -14.35 -24.18
CA ARG A 319 20.38 -15.62 -23.56
C ARG A 319 19.09 -15.50 -22.77
N TYR A 320 18.80 -14.31 -22.23
CA TYR A 320 17.53 -14.03 -21.53
C TYR A 320 16.43 -13.54 -22.47
N ALA A 321 16.67 -13.36 -23.78
CA ALA A 321 15.63 -12.97 -24.73
C ALA A 321 15.01 -14.21 -25.41
N LYS A 322 13.69 -14.24 -25.57
CA LYS A 322 13.00 -15.20 -26.45
C LYS A 322 12.63 -14.58 -27.81
N SER A 323 12.68 -13.25 -27.90
CA SER A 323 12.39 -12.46 -29.10
C SER A 323 13.23 -11.16 -29.09
N PRO A 324 13.60 -10.59 -30.25
CA PRO A 324 14.18 -9.23 -30.30
C PRO A 324 13.36 -8.18 -29.55
N THR A 325 12.04 -8.37 -29.43
CA THR A 325 11.12 -7.45 -28.73
C THR A 325 11.08 -7.60 -27.21
N ASP A 326 11.51 -8.73 -26.64
CA ASP A 326 11.45 -8.98 -25.19
C ASP A 326 12.79 -8.81 -24.47
N LYS A 327 13.88 -8.67 -25.23
CA LYS A 327 15.26 -8.48 -24.75
C LYS A 327 15.39 -7.50 -23.58
N TRP A 328 14.73 -6.34 -23.63
CA TRP A 328 14.84 -5.32 -22.57
C TRP A 328 14.20 -5.75 -21.26
N TRP A 329 12.90 -6.07 -21.26
CA TRP A 329 12.17 -6.36 -20.01
C TRP A 329 12.57 -7.72 -19.41
N ARG A 330 12.95 -8.69 -20.25
CA ARG A 330 13.49 -9.96 -19.74
C ARG A 330 14.84 -9.78 -19.07
N ASN A 331 15.76 -9.01 -19.65
CA ASN A 331 17.02 -8.74 -18.95
C ASN A 331 16.76 -8.04 -17.60
N MET A 332 15.92 -7.01 -17.54
CA MET A 332 15.61 -6.33 -16.27
C MET A 332 14.99 -7.24 -15.17
N LEU A 333 14.33 -8.35 -15.53
CA LEU A 333 13.52 -9.17 -14.60
C LEU A 333 13.93 -10.66 -14.51
N GLU A 334 14.81 -11.13 -15.39
CA GLU A 334 15.29 -12.52 -15.49
C GLU A 334 16.82 -12.62 -15.52
N ASN A 335 17.55 -11.55 -15.89
CA ASN A 335 19.02 -11.54 -15.84
C ASN A 335 19.50 -11.12 -14.43
N PRO A 336 20.27 -11.97 -13.73
CA PRO A 336 20.79 -11.66 -12.40
C PRO A 336 21.63 -10.37 -12.36
N VAL A 337 22.50 -10.12 -13.34
CA VAL A 337 23.37 -8.94 -13.39
C VAL A 337 22.53 -7.66 -13.44
N THR A 338 21.56 -7.61 -14.35
CA THR A 338 20.69 -6.45 -14.58
C THR A 338 19.74 -6.23 -13.40
N ALA A 339 19.14 -7.29 -12.85
CA ALA A 339 18.28 -7.19 -11.66
C ALA A 339 19.06 -6.68 -10.43
N GLN A 340 20.32 -7.10 -10.26
CA GLN A 340 21.20 -6.61 -9.20
C GLN A 340 21.55 -5.13 -9.40
N PHE A 341 21.88 -4.73 -10.63
CA PHE A 341 22.17 -3.34 -10.99
C PHE A 341 20.95 -2.41 -10.79
N ASP A 342 19.78 -2.78 -11.30
CA ASP A 342 18.53 -2.03 -11.14
C ASP A 342 18.18 -1.81 -9.66
N HIS A 343 18.39 -2.83 -8.81
CA HIS A 343 18.20 -2.71 -7.37
C HIS A 343 19.23 -1.75 -6.72
N ARG A 344 20.51 -1.82 -7.11
CA ARG A 344 21.58 -0.93 -6.60
C ARG A 344 21.35 0.53 -6.97
N VAL A 345 20.82 0.84 -8.16
CA VAL A 345 20.63 2.22 -8.64
C VAL A 345 19.44 2.92 -7.96
N LEU A 346 18.43 2.17 -7.50
CA LEU A 346 17.24 2.70 -6.82
C LEU A 346 17.49 3.10 -5.35
N ILE A 347 18.51 3.92 -5.10
CA ILE A 347 18.85 4.44 -3.76
C ILE A 347 17.91 5.61 -3.37
N PRO A 348 17.17 5.52 -2.25
CA PRO A 348 16.29 6.61 -1.79
C PRO A 348 17.08 7.79 -1.16
N ILE A 349 16.82 9.02 -1.62
CA ILE A 349 17.57 10.21 -1.20
C ILE A 349 16.72 11.24 -0.41
N LYS A 350 17.29 11.69 0.73
CA LYS A 350 17.01 12.90 1.56
C LYS A 350 15.62 13.12 2.19
N ALA A 351 15.61 13.31 3.51
CA ALA A 351 14.50 13.91 4.28
C ALA A 351 15.01 14.76 5.47
N THR A 352 14.24 15.75 5.96
CA THR A 352 14.57 16.59 7.15
C THR A 352 13.29 17.02 7.90
N ARG A 353 13.19 17.16 9.24
CA ARG A 353 14.03 16.76 10.41
C ARG A 353 13.19 15.90 11.40
N ARG A 354 13.77 15.43 12.51
CA ARG A 354 13.19 14.56 13.59
C ARG A 354 12.43 13.30 13.12
N LEU A 355 11.16 13.35 12.72
CA LEU A 355 10.53 12.18 12.08
C LEU A 355 11.30 11.80 10.80
N ALA A 356 11.71 12.79 10.04
CA ALA A 356 12.58 12.59 8.89
C ALA A 356 14.05 12.31 9.28
N ALA A 357 14.46 12.56 10.53
CA ALA A 357 15.76 12.08 11.02
C ALA A 357 15.68 10.58 11.33
N LEU A 358 14.58 10.09 11.89
CA LEU A 358 14.30 8.64 12.01
C LEU A 358 14.18 7.99 10.61
N THR A 359 13.45 8.60 9.67
CA THR A 359 13.40 8.12 8.28
C THR A 359 14.78 8.11 7.62
N THR A 360 15.60 9.14 7.84
CA THR A 360 16.97 9.19 7.29
C THR A 360 17.88 8.16 7.96
N ALA A 361 17.78 7.96 9.28
CA ALA A 361 18.53 6.93 9.98
C ALA A 361 18.15 5.52 9.51
N ALA A 362 16.84 5.25 9.35
CA ALA A 362 16.35 4.00 8.77
C ALA A 362 16.82 3.83 7.31
N ALA A 363 16.88 4.90 6.51
CA ALA A 363 17.38 4.84 5.14
C ALA A 363 18.88 4.55 5.08
N VAL A 364 19.69 5.21 5.91
CA VAL A 364 21.13 4.92 6.03
C VAL A 364 21.34 3.49 6.50
N THR A 365 20.64 3.05 7.55
CA THR A 365 20.70 1.68 8.05
C THR A 365 20.32 0.67 6.97
N GLN A 366 19.29 0.95 6.17
CA GLN A 366 18.86 0.06 5.09
C GLN A 366 19.93 -0.08 3.98
N VAL A 367 20.55 1.03 3.58
CA VAL A 367 21.65 1.02 2.60
C VAL A 367 22.87 0.28 3.19
N THR A 368 23.24 0.55 4.44
CA THR A 368 24.32 -0.16 5.14
C THR A 368 24.06 -1.67 5.23
N LEU A 369 22.83 -2.09 5.56
CA LEU A 369 22.43 -3.50 5.57
C LEU A 369 22.49 -4.13 4.18
N GLY A 370 22.14 -3.39 3.12
CA GLY A 370 22.20 -3.87 1.74
C GLY A 370 23.65 -4.10 1.30
N ILE A 371 24.50 -3.10 1.51
CA ILE A 371 25.94 -3.19 1.25
C ILE A 371 26.58 -4.30 2.10
N SER A 372 26.19 -4.46 3.36
CA SER A 372 26.73 -5.52 4.22
C SER A 372 26.30 -6.92 3.74
N THR A 373 25.01 -7.08 3.39
CA THR A 373 24.50 -8.34 2.80
C THR A 373 25.28 -8.70 1.55
N LEU A 374 25.62 -7.70 0.72
CA LEU A 374 26.40 -7.87 -0.49
C LEU A 374 27.86 -8.28 -0.21
N LEU A 375 28.59 -7.48 0.58
CA LEU A 375 30.03 -7.68 0.82
C LEU A 375 30.34 -9.00 1.56
N TYR A 376 29.40 -9.51 2.36
CA TYR A 376 29.57 -10.75 3.11
C TYR A 376 28.94 -12.00 2.44
N LEU A 377 28.63 -11.95 1.14
CA LEU A 377 28.09 -13.08 0.36
C LEU A 377 26.71 -13.57 0.85
N VAL A 378 25.79 -12.65 1.07
CA VAL A 378 24.38 -12.87 1.47
C VAL A 378 24.19 -13.76 2.72
N PRO A 379 24.80 -13.44 3.89
CA PRO A 379 24.53 -14.21 5.11
C PRO A 379 23.07 -14.05 5.52
N ILE A 380 22.40 -15.17 5.83
CA ILE A 380 20.96 -15.21 6.15
C ILE A 380 20.56 -14.15 7.20
N PRO A 381 21.30 -13.91 8.30
CA PRO A 381 20.96 -12.85 9.26
C PRO A 381 21.00 -11.44 8.66
N LEU A 382 21.98 -11.13 7.82
CA LEU A 382 22.09 -9.82 7.15
C LEU A 382 20.99 -9.64 6.11
N ALA A 383 20.73 -10.65 5.29
CA ALA A 383 19.66 -10.63 4.30
C ALA A 383 18.27 -10.47 4.94
N ALA A 384 18.00 -11.20 6.03
CA ALA A 384 16.75 -11.08 6.80
C ALA A 384 16.62 -9.71 7.48
N MET A 385 17.71 -9.17 8.06
CA MET A 385 17.71 -7.81 8.61
C MET A 385 17.51 -6.75 7.53
N HIS A 386 18.07 -6.92 6.33
CA HIS A 386 17.86 -6.03 5.20
C HIS A 386 16.39 -6.06 4.71
N GLN A 387 15.77 -7.23 4.64
CA GLN A 387 14.35 -7.36 4.35
C GLN A 387 13.48 -6.69 5.42
N ALA A 388 13.73 -6.95 6.71
CA ALA A 388 13.01 -6.32 7.81
C ALA A 388 13.18 -4.78 7.82
N GLY A 389 14.42 -4.31 7.62
CA GLY A 389 14.78 -2.90 7.55
C GLY A 389 14.05 -2.16 6.42
N SER A 390 13.79 -2.83 5.29
CA SER A 390 13.05 -2.25 4.17
C SER A 390 11.61 -1.88 4.56
N VAL A 391 10.94 -2.75 5.33
CA VAL A 391 9.57 -2.53 5.80
C VAL A 391 9.56 -1.51 6.95
N VAL A 392 10.59 -1.50 7.81
CA VAL A 392 10.78 -0.43 8.81
C VAL A 392 10.94 0.93 8.14
N LEU A 393 11.75 1.05 7.08
CA LEU A 393 11.90 2.29 6.31
C LEU A 393 10.57 2.75 5.70
N LEU A 394 9.83 1.85 5.05
CA LEU A 394 8.47 2.13 4.56
C LEU A 394 7.53 2.59 5.68
N THR A 395 7.64 2.00 6.87
CA THR A 395 6.88 2.38 8.08
C THR A 395 7.21 3.80 8.52
N CYS A 396 8.51 4.16 8.59
CA CYS A 396 8.95 5.51 8.92
C CYS A 396 8.47 6.54 7.90
N ILE A 397 8.52 6.23 6.60
CA ILE A 397 8.01 7.11 5.54
C ILE A 397 6.49 7.27 5.66
N MET A 398 5.74 6.19 5.91
CA MET A 398 4.29 6.23 6.08
C MET A 398 3.88 7.03 7.32
N ALA A 399 4.61 6.90 8.43
CA ALA A 399 4.40 7.70 9.64
C ALA A 399 4.68 9.20 9.39
N LEU A 400 5.78 9.51 8.70
CA LEU A 400 6.12 10.88 8.28
C LEU A 400 5.01 11.47 7.39
N GLY A 401 4.58 10.73 6.35
CA GLY A 401 3.47 11.12 5.47
C GLY A 401 2.14 11.26 6.22
N GLY A 402 1.91 10.42 7.23
CA GLY A 402 0.80 10.50 8.17
C GLY A 402 0.75 11.80 8.96
N SER A 403 1.89 12.27 9.44
CA SER A 403 2.00 13.52 10.21
C SER A 403 1.53 14.75 9.40
N ILE A 404 1.83 14.76 8.10
CA ILE A 404 1.46 15.82 7.12
C ILE A 404 0.23 15.47 6.27
N ARG A 405 -0.52 14.42 6.63
CA ARG A 405 -1.70 13.97 5.88
C ARG A 405 -2.84 15.00 5.99
N ARG A 406 -3.47 15.32 4.87
CA ARG A 406 -4.69 16.16 4.82
C ARG A 406 -5.88 15.46 5.46
N PRO A 407 -6.87 16.21 6.00
CA PRO A 407 -8.12 15.65 6.50
C PRO A 407 -8.78 14.77 5.44
N SER A 408 -9.24 13.58 5.80
CA SER A 408 -9.88 12.68 4.84
C SER A 408 -11.36 13.03 4.61
N ARG A 409 -11.97 12.44 3.57
CA ARG A 409 -13.42 12.57 3.31
C ARG A 409 -14.28 12.06 4.49
N MET A 410 -13.73 11.19 5.34
CA MET A 410 -14.37 10.67 6.55
C MET A 410 -14.73 11.80 7.53
N LEU A 411 -13.86 12.82 7.64
CA LEU A 411 -14.01 13.97 8.55
C LEU A 411 -15.30 14.79 8.28
N LYS A 412 -15.87 14.73 7.08
CA LYS A 412 -17.17 15.34 6.76
C LYS A 412 -18.35 14.66 7.45
N HIS A 413 -18.23 13.36 7.72
CA HIS A 413 -19.27 12.55 8.37
C HIS A 413 -19.15 12.55 9.90
N LEU A 414 -17.99 12.91 10.43
CA LEU A 414 -17.70 13.04 11.87
C LEU A 414 -17.95 14.45 12.44
N ARG A 415 -18.38 15.40 11.59
CA ARG A 415 -18.73 16.79 11.96
C ARG A 415 -20.25 17.05 11.97
N ARG A 416 -21.04 15.98 11.87
CA ARG A 416 -22.50 15.96 11.97
C ARG A 416 -22.87 15.12 13.17
#